data_AF-A0A7Y8LDG0-F1
#
_entry.id   AF-A0A7Y8LDG0-F1
#
_cell.length_a   1.000
_cell.length_b   1.000
_cell.length_c   1.000
_cell.angle_alpha   90.00
_cell.angle_beta   90.00
_cell.angle_gamma   90.00
#
_symmetry.space_group_name_H-M   'P 1'
#
loop_
_entity.id
_entity.type
_entity.pdbx_description
1 polymer ?
#
loop_
_entity_poly.entity_id
_entity_poly.type
_entity_poly.pdbx_seq_one_letter_code
_entity_poly.pdbx_strand_id
1 'polypeptide(L)'
;MSQAVGLAALVVLVTATVLPLQQVFGEGGARRDVIRAEEQHREEAITLAQEAADHGKQGHVGAFLTSAEAALQSALKAGEAPHVDAGIGELKQAIEHGKAGHADVATKHAEQAITHLAEKYRSR
;
A
#
# COMPACT_ATOMS: atom_id res chain seq x y z
N MET A 1 57.38 -54.24 20.52
CA MET A 1 56.15 -54.99 20.20
C MET A 1 55.10 -53.98 19.75
N SER A 2 54.37 -54.34 18.69
CA SER A 2 53.04 -53.81 18.29
C SER A 2 52.92 -52.43 17.65
N GLN A 3 52.85 -52.49 16.31
CA GLN A 3 51.98 -51.78 15.36
C GLN A 3 50.78 -51.01 15.94
N ALA A 4 50.48 -49.84 15.37
CA ALA A 4 49.12 -49.45 14.98
C ALA A 4 49.15 -48.24 14.03
N VAL A 5 48.66 -48.48 12.81
CA VAL A 5 48.38 -47.51 11.76
C VAL A 5 47.08 -46.78 12.10
N GLY A 6 47.06 -45.45 12.01
CA GLY A 6 45.85 -44.64 12.11
C GLY A 6 45.79 -43.66 10.95
N LEU A 7 44.89 -43.93 9.99
CA LEU A 7 44.55 -43.06 8.87
C LEU A 7 44.13 -41.66 9.36
N ALA A 8 44.68 -40.62 8.75
CA ALA A 8 44.09 -39.28 8.78
C ALA A 8 43.99 -38.79 7.33
N ALA A 9 42.77 -38.86 6.79
CA ALA A 9 42.42 -38.37 5.48
C ALA A 9 42.60 -36.85 5.41
N LEU A 10 43.42 -36.41 4.44
CA LEU A 10 43.67 -35.01 4.12
C LEU A 10 42.45 -34.44 3.37
N VAL A 11 41.59 -33.71 4.07
CA VAL A 11 40.52 -32.91 3.46
C VAL A 11 41.14 -31.64 2.89
N VAL A 12 41.29 -31.59 1.57
CA VAL A 12 41.69 -30.38 0.84
C VAL A 12 40.49 -29.44 0.77
N LEU A 13 40.57 -28.34 1.52
CA LEU A 13 39.59 -27.26 1.51
C LEU A 13 39.80 -26.41 0.23
N VAL A 14 38.95 -26.63 -0.79
CA VAL A 14 38.91 -25.76 -1.97
C VAL A 14 38.14 -24.49 -1.61
N THR A 15 38.88 -23.41 -1.35
CA THR A 15 38.30 -22.08 -1.16
C THR A 15 37.99 -21.46 -2.52
N ALA A 16 36.76 -21.66 -3.01
CA ALA A 16 36.24 -20.91 -4.14
C ALA A 16 36.05 -19.45 -3.73
N THR A 17 36.95 -18.57 -4.16
CA THR A 17 36.73 -17.11 -4.09
C THR A 17 35.62 -16.77 -5.09
N VAL A 18 34.38 -16.72 -4.61
CA VAL A 18 33.24 -16.19 -5.35
C VAL A 18 33.48 -14.70 -5.53
N LEU A 19 33.93 -14.32 -6.72
CA LEU A 19 33.87 -12.94 -7.20
C LEU A 19 32.39 -12.51 -7.20
N PRO A 20 32.00 -11.40 -6.55
CA PRO A 20 30.69 -10.83 -6.76
C PRO A 20 30.67 -10.25 -8.17
N LEU A 21 30.10 -11.00 -9.11
CA LEU A 21 29.59 -10.44 -10.36
C LEU A 21 28.59 -9.35 -9.96
N GLN A 22 29.05 -8.11 -10.00
CA GLN A 22 28.24 -6.92 -9.77
C GLN A 22 27.02 -7.04 -10.68
N GLN A 23 25.86 -7.24 -10.06
CA GLN A 23 24.59 -7.24 -10.75
C GLN A 23 24.42 -5.83 -11.33
N VAL A 24 24.53 -5.73 -12.65
CA VAL A 24 24.12 -4.55 -13.40
C VAL A 24 22.59 -4.47 -13.31
N PHE A 25 22.10 -4.02 -12.16
CA PHE A 25 20.72 -3.55 -12.03
C PHE A 25 20.70 -2.12 -12.56
N GLY A 26 20.14 -1.96 -13.76
CA GLY A 26 19.86 -0.64 -14.32
C GLY A 26 18.98 0.15 -13.35
N GLU A 27 19.35 1.41 -13.13
CA GLU A 27 18.68 2.44 -12.30
C GLU A 27 17.21 2.76 -12.69
N GLY A 28 16.53 1.91 -13.46
CA GLY A 28 15.15 2.07 -13.92
C GLY A 28 14.09 1.26 -13.17
N GLY A 29 14.46 0.32 -12.29
CA GLY A 29 13.52 -0.55 -11.56
C GLY A 29 12.80 0.16 -10.41
N ALA A 30 13.56 0.82 -9.54
CA ALA A 30 13.03 1.42 -8.31
C ALA A 30 11.89 2.43 -8.55
N ARG A 31 11.99 3.25 -9.61
CA ARG A 31 10.91 4.20 -9.96
C ARG A 31 9.63 3.48 -10.40
N ARG A 32 9.74 2.42 -11.21
CA ARG A 32 8.56 1.66 -11.67
C ARG A 32 7.86 0.95 -10.52
N ASP A 33 8.61 0.48 -9.54
CA ASP A 33 8.05 -0.21 -8.38
C ASP A 33 7.34 0.75 -7.43
N VAL A 34 7.84 1.97 -7.26
CA VAL A 34 7.16 3.04 -6.50
C VAL A 34 5.83 3.42 -7.16
N ILE A 35 5.81 3.70 -8.47
CA ILE A 35 4.56 4.04 -9.18
C ILE A 35 3.52 2.92 -9.07
N ARG A 36 3.96 1.66 -9.11
CA ARG A 36 3.06 0.51 -8.93
C ARG A 36 2.49 0.46 -7.50
N ALA A 37 3.32 0.68 -6.50
CA ALA A 37 2.88 0.70 -5.10
C ALA A 37 1.89 1.85 -4.84
N GLU A 38 2.15 3.05 -5.36
CA GLU A 38 1.25 4.21 -5.29
C GLU A 38 -0.12 3.91 -5.94
N GLU A 39 -0.12 3.30 -7.13
CA GLU A 39 -1.34 2.87 -7.81
C GLU A 39 -2.12 1.84 -6.98
N GLN A 40 -1.44 0.84 -6.41
CA GLN A 40 -2.07 -0.17 -5.56
C GLN A 40 -2.72 0.45 -4.32
N HIS A 41 -2.03 1.40 -3.68
CA HIS A 41 -2.58 2.14 -2.55
C HIS A 41 -3.79 3.01 -2.94
N ARG A 42 -3.82 3.54 -4.17
CA ARG A 42 -5.00 4.24 -4.68
C ARG A 42 -6.19 3.30 -4.85
N GLU A 43 -5.98 2.14 -5.47
CA GLU A 43 -7.03 1.12 -5.66
C GLU A 43 -7.56 0.58 -4.32
N GLU A 44 -6.66 0.36 -3.36
CA GLU A 44 -7.03 -0.02 -1.99
C GLU A 44 -7.86 1.09 -1.31
N ALA A 45 -7.46 2.35 -1.44
CA ALA A 45 -8.21 3.49 -0.89
C ALA A 45 -9.64 3.58 -1.48
N ILE A 46 -9.79 3.34 -2.79
CA ILE A 46 -11.11 3.29 -3.46
C ILE A 46 -11.97 2.19 -2.85
N THR A 47 -11.41 0.99 -2.70
CA THR A 47 -12.12 -0.18 -2.17
C THR A 47 -12.60 0.08 -0.74
N LEU A 48 -11.73 0.58 0.13
CA LEU A 48 -12.05 0.92 1.51
C LEU A 48 -13.07 2.07 1.61
N ALA A 49 -12.99 3.06 0.71
CA ALA A 49 -13.98 4.14 0.65
C ALA A 49 -15.36 3.63 0.20
N GLN A 50 -15.42 2.63 -0.70
CA GLN A 50 -16.65 1.95 -1.10
C GLN A 50 -17.27 1.21 0.10
N GLU A 51 -16.47 0.46 0.85
CA GLU A 51 -16.90 -0.20 2.09
C GLU A 51 -17.42 0.81 3.12
N ALA A 52 -16.73 1.95 3.27
CA ALA A 52 -17.19 3.03 4.14
C ALA A 52 -18.57 3.52 3.69
N ALA A 53 -18.75 3.85 2.41
CA ALA A 53 -20.04 4.31 1.89
C ALA A 53 -21.16 3.27 2.10
N ASP A 54 -20.87 1.99 1.91
CA ASP A 54 -21.84 0.91 2.13
C ASP A 54 -22.22 0.78 3.62
N HIS A 55 -21.26 0.90 4.53
CA HIS A 55 -21.52 0.95 5.97
C HIS A 55 -22.29 2.22 6.39
N GLY A 56 -22.00 3.35 5.75
CA GLY A 56 -22.70 4.61 5.96
C GLY A 56 -24.19 4.52 5.60
N LYS A 57 -24.51 3.89 4.46
CA LYS A 57 -25.89 3.60 4.02
C LYS A 57 -26.66 2.69 4.98
N GLN A 58 -25.96 1.84 5.71
CA GLN A 58 -26.52 0.94 6.72
C GLN A 58 -26.66 1.61 8.10
N GLY A 59 -26.16 2.84 8.27
CA GLY A 59 -26.09 3.50 9.57
C GLY A 59 -25.05 2.91 10.52
N HIS A 60 -24.13 2.07 10.02
CA HIS A 60 -23.08 1.41 10.80
C HIS A 60 -21.90 2.36 11.05
N VAL A 61 -22.09 3.41 11.84
CA VAL A 61 -21.12 4.50 12.04
C VAL A 61 -19.72 3.99 12.47
N GLY A 62 -19.64 2.98 13.34
CA GLY A 62 -18.34 2.43 13.76
C GLY A 62 -17.56 1.77 12.62
N ALA A 63 -18.25 0.98 11.80
CA ALA A 63 -17.65 0.32 10.64
C ALA A 63 -17.32 1.33 9.54
N PHE A 64 -18.21 2.30 9.31
CA PHE A 64 -17.97 3.45 8.44
C PHE A 64 -16.67 4.17 8.80
N LEU A 65 -16.48 4.55 10.08
CA LEU A 65 -15.30 5.28 10.51
C LEU A 65 -14.02 4.45 10.35
N THR A 66 -14.10 3.15 10.63
CA THR A 66 -12.96 2.24 10.46
C THR A 66 -12.53 2.16 9.00
N SER A 67 -13.48 1.92 8.09
CA SER A 67 -13.20 1.85 6.64
C SER A 67 -12.75 3.21 6.08
N ALA A 68 -13.35 4.31 6.52
CA ALA A 68 -12.97 5.66 6.07
C ALA A 68 -11.56 6.06 6.55
N GLU A 69 -11.18 5.74 7.78
CA GLU A 69 -9.84 5.96 8.30
C GLU A 69 -8.80 5.08 7.57
N ALA A 70 -9.13 3.83 7.30
CA ALA A 70 -8.28 2.94 6.50
C ALA A 70 -8.10 3.47 5.07
N ALA A 71 -9.19 3.90 4.42
CA ALA A 71 -9.15 4.51 3.08
C ALA A 71 -8.24 5.74 3.06
N LEU A 72 -8.33 6.59 4.09
CA LEU A 72 -7.48 7.78 4.22
C LEU A 72 -6.00 7.40 4.33
N GLN A 73 -5.66 6.37 5.09
CA GLN A 73 -4.28 5.90 5.21
C GLN A 73 -3.72 5.36 3.89
N SER A 74 -4.53 4.63 3.11
CA SER A 74 -4.12 4.17 1.79
C SER A 74 -4.02 5.33 0.79
N ALA A 75 -4.94 6.30 0.83
CA ALA A 75 -4.88 7.48 -0.04
C ALA A 75 -3.62 8.32 0.20
N LEU A 76 -3.18 8.46 1.46
CA LEU A 76 -1.93 9.16 1.81
C LEU A 76 -0.67 8.47 1.26
N LYS A 77 -0.75 7.18 0.90
CA LYS A 77 0.34 6.41 0.29
C LYS A 77 0.23 6.31 -1.23
N ALA A 78 -0.83 6.87 -1.82
CA ALA A 78 -1.12 6.78 -3.26
C ALA A 78 -0.32 7.79 -4.13
N GLY A 79 0.66 8.48 -3.55
CA GLY A 79 1.45 9.52 -4.21
C GLY A 79 0.73 10.88 -4.29
N GLU A 80 1.47 11.91 -4.65
CA GLU A 80 0.92 13.27 -4.79
C GLU A 80 0.28 13.46 -6.18
N ALA A 81 -1.05 13.60 -6.21
CA ALA A 81 -1.80 13.94 -7.40
C ALA A 81 -3.05 14.76 -7.02
N PRO A 82 -3.48 15.75 -7.83
CA PRO A 82 -4.62 16.61 -7.48
C PRO A 82 -5.90 15.85 -7.14
N HIS A 83 -6.16 14.74 -7.84
CA HIS A 83 -7.32 13.88 -7.59
C HIS A 83 -7.18 13.07 -6.30
N VAL A 84 -5.95 12.67 -5.93
CA VAL A 84 -5.66 12.01 -4.65
C VAL A 84 -5.85 12.99 -3.49
N ASP A 85 -5.36 14.23 -3.62
CA ASP A 85 -5.53 15.28 -2.62
C ASP A 85 -7.01 15.64 -2.40
N ALA A 86 -7.79 15.74 -3.49
CA ALA A 86 -9.23 15.92 -3.42
C ALA A 86 -9.92 14.75 -2.71
N GLY A 87 -9.56 13.51 -3.05
CA GLY A 87 -10.05 12.30 -2.38
C GLY A 87 -9.72 12.28 -0.88
N ILE A 88 -8.50 12.66 -0.50
CA ILE A 88 -8.07 12.80 0.90
C ILE A 88 -8.92 13.85 1.63
N GLY A 89 -9.18 14.99 0.99
CA GLY A 89 -10.04 16.05 1.54
C GLY A 89 -11.45 15.55 1.84
N GLU A 90 -12.06 14.87 0.87
CA GLU A 90 -13.38 14.26 1.02
C GLU A 90 -13.40 13.18 2.13
N LEU A 91 -12.40 12.30 2.21
CA LEU A 91 -12.30 11.30 3.28
C LEU A 91 -12.20 11.93 4.68
N LYS A 92 -11.47 13.04 4.82
CA LYS A 92 -11.41 13.78 6.10
C LYS A 92 -12.76 14.34 6.49
N GLN A 93 -13.51 14.92 5.54
CA GLN A 93 -14.87 15.41 5.78
C GLN A 93 -15.83 14.25 6.09
N ALA A 94 -15.69 13.11 5.41
CA ALA A 94 -16.45 11.90 5.68
C ALA A 94 -16.27 11.45 7.15
N ILE A 95 -15.02 11.40 7.62
CA ILE A 95 -14.69 11.04 9.02
C ILE A 95 -15.24 12.07 10.01
N GLU A 96 -15.09 13.36 9.73
CA GLU A 96 -15.58 14.45 10.60
C GLU A 96 -17.10 14.39 10.76
N HIS A 97 -17.83 14.30 9.65
CA HIS A 97 -19.28 14.16 9.66
C HIS A 97 -19.74 12.83 10.28
N GLY A 98 -19.01 11.74 10.05
CA GLY A 98 -19.29 10.44 10.66
C GLY A 98 -19.16 10.48 12.19
N LYS A 99 -18.11 11.13 12.70
CA LYS A 99 -17.89 11.35 14.15
C LYS A 99 -18.95 12.27 14.76
N ALA A 100 -19.46 13.23 13.99
CA ALA A 100 -20.56 14.10 14.39
C ALA A 100 -21.95 13.42 14.34
N GLY A 101 -22.04 12.16 13.88
CA GLY A 101 -23.31 11.45 13.73
C GLY A 101 -24.10 11.85 12.47
N HIS A 102 -23.52 12.64 11.58
CA HIS A 102 -24.12 13.04 10.31
C HIS A 102 -23.91 11.98 9.23
N ALA A 103 -24.46 10.77 9.44
CA ALA A 103 -24.20 9.59 8.60
C ALA A 103 -24.48 9.82 7.10
N ASP A 104 -25.56 10.54 6.75
CA ASP A 104 -25.89 10.84 5.35
C ASP A 104 -24.83 11.72 4.67
N VAL A 105 -24.38 12.77 5.38
CA VAL A 105 -23.35 13.69 4.87
C VAL A 105 -22.00 12.99 4.79
N ALA A 106 -21.67 12.18 5.80
CA ALA A 106 -20.47 11.37 5.85
C ALA A 106 -20.39 10.38 4.67
N THR A 107 -21.51 9.70 4.38
CA THR A 107 -21.64 8.78 3.23
C THR A 107 -21.42 9.51 1.91
N LYS A 108 -22.02 10.68 1.74
CA LYS A 108 -21.85 11.48 0.53
C LYS A 108 -20.39 11.87 0.29
N HIS A 109 -19.69 12.31 1.34
CA HIS A 109 -18.26 12.60 1.24
C HIS A 109 -17.43 11.34 0.90
N ALA A 110 -17.77 10.17 1.45
CA ALA A 110 -17.12 8.91 1.06
C ALA A 110 -17.34 8.59 -0.44
N GLU A 111 -18.54 8.80 -0.97
CA GLU A 111 -18.85 8.61 -2.41
C GLU A 111 -18.10 9.61 -3.32
N GLN A 112 -17.96 10.86 -2.86
CA GLN A 112 -17.16 11.87 -3.56
C GLN A 112 -15.67 11.51 -3.55
N ALA A 113 -15.15 10.98 -2.44
CA ALA A 113 -13.78 10.49 -2.36
C ALA A 113 -13.51 9.37 -3.37
N ILE A 114 -14.42 8.40 -3.51
CA ILE A 114 -14.34 7.34 -4.52
C ILE A 114 -14.24 7.95 -5.92
N THR A 115 -15.10 8.93 -6.22
CA THR A 115 -15.12 9.59 -7.53
C THR A 115 -13.77 10.23 -7.85
N HIS A 116 -13.20 11.00 -6.91
CA HIS A 116 -11.89 11.62 -7.11
C HIS A 116 -10.76 10.60 -7.21
N LEU A 117 -10.71 9.60 -6.32
CA LEU A 117 -9.64 8.58 -6.34
C LEU A 117 -9.68 7.71 -7.61
N ALA A 118 -10.86 7.50 -8.19
CA ALA A 118 -11.05 6.77 -9.44
C ALA A 118 -10.66 7.57 -10.69
N GLU A 119 -10.49 8.90 -10.59
CA GLU A 119 -9.98 9.70 -11.68
C GLU A 119 -8.50 9.34 -11.94
N LYS A 120 -8.28 8.46 -12.93
CA LYS A 120 -6.94 8.25 -13.49
C LYS A 120 -6.48 9.52 -14.19
N TYR A 121 -5.18 9.83 -14.01
CA TYR A 121 -4.41 10.78 -14.80
C TYR A 121 -5.02 11.01 -16.20
N ARG A 122 -5.81 12.07 -16.36
CA ARG A 122 -6.13 12.59 -17.69
C ARG A 122 -4.94 13.40 -18.14
N SER A 123 -3.86 12.71 -18.45
CA SER A 123 -2.77 13.27 -19.25
C SER A 123 -3.37 13.62 -20.60
N ARG A 124 -3.61 14.90 -20.83
CA ARG A 124 -3.84 15.42 -22.18
C ARG A 124 -2.57 15.29 -23.01
#